data_AF-A0A7S1J0I6-F1
#
_entry.id   AF-A0A7S1J0I6-F1
#
_cell.length_a   1.000
_cell.length_b   1.000
_cell.length_c   1.000
_cell.angle_alpha   90.00
_cell.angle_beta   90.00
_cell.angle_gamma   90.00
#
_symmetry.space_group_name_H-M   'P 1'
#
loop_
_entity.id
_entity.type
_entity.pdbx_description
1 polymer ?
#
loop_
_entity_poly.entity_id
_entity_poly.type
_entity_poly.pdbx_seq_one_letter_code
_entity_poly.pdbx_strand_id
1 'polypeptide(L)'
;MEKVRNCCNMKIFVETDDDVRLARRIVRDTAERGRDVPGVIKQYTTFVKPMFDLYVGPSRKEADVIIPWSKGDNSVAIDLIVQHIRSKLSDGDLRVLFPNLKLIPTNFQVRAMQTIIRDQRITGQDFVFYVDRLVRLVVEYALGFLQYSEKVVSTSKGDKYR
;
A
#
# COMPACT_ATOMS: atom_id res chain seq x y z
N MET A 1 -14.46 8.11 -7.18
CA MET A 1 -13.79 6.85 -6.77
C MET A 1 -13.99 5.70 -7.75
N GLU A 2 -15.02 5.71 -8.60
CA GLU A 2 -15.33 4.59 -9.51
C GLU A 2 -14.16 4.12 -10.38
N LYS A 3 -13.39 5.05 -10.98
CA LYS A 3 -12.18 4.71 -11.75
C LYS A 3 -11.17 3.90 -10.96
N VAL A 4 -10.97 4.22 -9.68
CA VAL A 4 -10.03 3.49 -8.79
C VAL A 4 -10.62 2.14 -8.39
N ARG A 5 -11.93 2.09 -8.08
CA ARG A 5 -12.61 0.84 -7.71
C ARG A 5 -12.54 -0.21 -8.83
N ASN A 6 -12.62 0.21 -10.08
CA ASN A 6 -12.52 -0.68 -11.25
C ASN A 6 -11.11 -1.26 -11.44
N CYS A 7 -10.09 -0.66 -10.82
CA CYS A 7 -8.73 -1.20 -10.81
C CYS A 7 -8.48 -2.18 -9.66
N CYS A 8 -9.38 -2.28 -8.68
CA CYS A 8 -9.21 -3.14 -7.52
C CYS A 8 -9.83 -4.52 -7.73
N ASN A 9 -9.03 -5.58 -7.61
CA ASN A 9 -9.54 -6.96 -7.66
C ASN A 9 -10.28 -7.40 -6.39
N MET A 10 -10.00 -6.75 -5.26
CA MET A 10 -10.67 -6.98 -3.97
C MET A 10 -10.78 -5.65 -3.22
N LYS A 11 -11.96 -5.34 -2.69
CA LYS A 11 -12.29 -4.09 -1.99
C LYS A 11 -12.67 -4.43 -0.55
N ILE A 12 -11.91 -3.91 0.41
CA ILE A 12 -12.09 -4.20 1.83
C ILE A 12 -12.42 -2.89 2.56
N PHE A 13 -13.44 -2.93 3.43
CA PHE A 13 -13.79 -1.83 4.31
C PHE A 13 -13.64 -2.24 5.77
N VAL A 14 -12.79 -1.55 6.53
CA VAL A 14 -12.62 -1.82 7.96
C VAL A 14 -13.60 -0.95 8.75
N GLU A 15 -14.50 -1.60 9.46
CA GLU A 15 -15.55 -0.94 10.23
C GLU A 15 -15.18 -0.85 11.71
N THR A 16 -15.42 0.30 12.32
CA THR A 16 -15.18 0.54 13.74
C THR A 16 -16.06 1.69 14.19
N ASP A 17 -16.48 1.67 15.45
CA ASP A 17 -17.26 2.76 16.04
C ASP A 17 -16.48 4.09 16.01
N ASP A 18 -17.22 5.20 15.88
CA ASP A 18 -16.66 6.55 15.74
C ASP A 18 -15.85 6.98 16.98
N ASP A 19 -16.32 6.61 18.16
CA ASP A 19 -15.71 6.91 19.46
C ASP A 19 -14.36 6.20 19.63
N VAL A 20 -14.27 4.92 19.26
CA VAL A 20 -13.02 4.15 19.28
C VAL A 20 -12.02 4.74 18.29
N ARG A 21 -12.48 5.12 17.09
CA ARG A 21 -11.62 5.79 16.09
C ARG A 21 -11.13 7.15 16.58
N LEU A 22 -12.00 7.93 17.22
CA LEU A 22 -11.64 9.23 17.79
C LEU A 22 -10.64 9.07 18.94
N ALA A 23 -10.87 8.14 19.87
CA ALA A 23 -9.99 7.87 21.00
C ALA A 23 -8.58 7.49 20.52
N ARG A 24 -8.47 6.58 19.54
CA ARG A 24 -7.19 6.20 18.92
C ARG A 24 -6.50 7.39 18.27
N ARG A 25 -7.27 8.24 17.58
CA ARG A 25 -6.74 9.43 16.95
C ARG A 25 -6.20 10.42 17.98
N ILE A 26 -6.90 10.65 19.09
CA ILE A 26 -6.45 11.54 20.16
C ILE A 26 -5.11 11.05 20.68
N VAL A 27 -5.03 9.78 21.12
CA VAL A 27 -3.80 9.19 21.67
C VAL A 27 -2.63 9.32 20.70
N ARG A 28 -2.84 8.98 19.42
CA ARG A 28 -1.81 9.07 18.38
C ARG A 28 -1.37 10.51 18.12
N ASP A 29 -2.31 11.44 17.91
CA ASP A 29 -1.98 12.82 17.57
C ASP A 29 -1.38 13.59 18.76
N THR A 30 -1.70 13.21 20.01
CA THR A 30 -1.05 13.76 21.22
C THR A 30 0.34 13.19 21.43
N ALA A 31 0.53 11.88 21.27
CA ALA A 31 1.80 11.20 21.59
C ALA A 31 2.86 11.36 20.49
N GLU A 32 2.47 11.24 19.22
CA GLU A 32 3.41 11.21 18.09
C GLU A 32 3.57 12.56 17.39
N ARG A 33 2.58 13.45 17.52
CA ARG A 33 2.52 14.71 16.75
C ARG A 33 2.46 15.97 17.61
N GLY A 34 2.49 15.83 18.94
CA GLY A 34 2.53 16.94 19.90
C GLY A 34 1.31 17.87 19.86
N ARG A 35 0.14 17.37 19.42
CA ARG A 35 -1.09 18.18 19.37
C ARG A 35 -1.80 18.23 20.72
N ASP A 36 -2.55 19.31 20.93
CA ASP A 36 -3.45 19.45 22.06
C ASP A 36 -4.78 18.70 21.80
N VAL A 37 -5.35 18.12 22.86
CA VAL A 37 -6.63 17.40 22.77
C VAL A 37 -7.76 18.29 22.21
N PRO A 38 -7.93 19.56 22.66
CA PRO A 38 -8.96 20.45 22.12
C PRO A 38 -8.81 20.70 20.62
N GLY A 39 -7.58 20.94 20.14
CA GLY A 39 -7.30 21.10 18.72
C GLY A 39 -7.64 19.86 17.88
N VAL A 40 -7.33 18.66 18.38
CA VAL A 40 -7.69 17.40 17.71
C VAL A 40 -9.21 17.24 17.62
N ILE A 41 -9.95 17.53 18.69
CA ILE A 41 -11.42 17.47 18.70
C ILE A 41 -12.00 18.48 17.71
N LYS A 42 -11.56 19.74 17.76
CA LYS A 42 -12.02 20.79 16.85
C LYS A 42 -11.78 20.42 15.39
N GLN A 43 -10.62 19.83 15.07
CA GLN A 43 -10.31 19.36 13.72
C GLN A 43 -11.20 18.18 13.32
N TYR A 44 -11.45 17.24 14.25
CA TYR A 44 -12.28 16.07 13.98
C TYR A 44 -13.71 16.47 13.65
N THR A 45 -14.33 17.32 14.47
CA THR A 45 -15.73 17.75 14.28
C THR A 45 -15.90 18.64 13.07
N THR A 46 -14.96 19.55 12.81
CA THR A 46 -15.08 20.52 11.71
C THR A 46 -14.85 19.88 10.35
N PHE A 47 -13.86 18.98 10.24
CA PHE A 47 -13.42 18.48 8.94
C PHE A 47 -13.56 16.97 8.78
N VAL A 48 -13.15 16.18 9.79
CA VAL A 48 -12.99 14.74 9.56
C VAL A 48 -14.30 13.97 9.62
N LYS A 49 -15.18 14.27 10.59
CA LYS A 49 -16.48 13.62 10.71
C LYS A 49 -17.40 13.95 9.52
N PRO A 50 -17.59 15.21 9.11
CA PRO A 50 -18.40 15.53 7.93
C PRO A 50 -17.88 14.89 6.64
N MET A 51 -16.55 14.89 6.43
CA MET A 51 -15.95 14.25 5.25
C MET A 51 -16.05 12.73 5.30
N PHE A 52 -15.98 12.13 6.49
CA PHE A 52 -16.23 10.71 6.65
C PHE A 52 -17.65 10.38 6.25
N ASP A 53 -18.65 11.06 6.79
CA ASP A 53 -20.07 10.78 6.52
C ASP A 53 -20.43 11.03 5.05
N LEU A 54 -19.83 12.06 4.42
CA LEU A 54 -20.13 12.43 3.03
C LEU A 54 -19.42 11.57 1.98
N TYR A 55 -18.16 11.17 2.23
CA TYR A 55 -17.32 10.54 1.20
C TYR A 55 -16.76 9.17 1.56
N VAL A 56 -16.46 8.89 2.84
CA VAL A 56 -15.81 7.64 3.26
C VAL A 56 -16.83 6.59 3.66
N GLY A 57 -17.77 6.93 4.54
CA GLY A 57 -18.84 6.05 5.00
C GLY A 57 -19.66 5.42 3.86
N PRO A 58 -20.10 6.19 2.84
CA PRO A 58 -20.82 5.64 1.69
C PRO A 58 -20.04 4.59 0.90
N SER A 59 -18.69 4.64 0.92
CA SER A 59 -17.85 3.66 0.23
C SER A 59 -17.96 2.24 0.80
N ARG A 60 -18.51 2.09 2.02
CA ARG A 60 -18.83 0.79 2.63
C ARG A 60 -19.75 -0.07 1.76
N LYS A 61 -20.67 0.54 1.01
CA LYS A 61 -21.63 -0.17 0.14
C LYS A 61 -20.96 -0.83 -1.07
N GLU A 62 -19.79 -0.35 -1.44
CA GLU A 62 -19.04 -0.79 -2.61
C GLU A 62 -17.96 -1.83 -2.24
N ALA A 63 -17.86 -2.21 -0.96
CA ALA A 63 -16.85 -3.13 -0.47
C ALA A 63 -17.28 -4.58 -0.68
N ASP A 64 -16.34 -5.42 -1.11
CA ASP A 64 -16.56 -6.86 -1.27
C ASP A 64 -16.53 -7.57 0.10
N VAL A 65 -15.73 -7.05 1.05
CA VAL A 65 -15.62 -7.57 2.43
C VAL A 65 -15.63 -6.42 3.42
N ILE A 66 -16.45 -6.53 4.46
CA ILE A 66 -16.45 -5.62 5.60
C ILE A 66 -15.86 -6.34 6.81
N ILE A 67 -14.81 -5.76 7.41
CA ILE A 67 -14.12 -6.34 8.56
C ILE A 67 -14.44 -5.48 9.78
N PRO A 68 -15.25 -5.97 10.73
CA PRO A 68 -15.46 -5.27 11.98
C PRO A 68 -14.18 -5.33 12.81
N TRP A 69 -13.74 -4.19 13.32
CA TRP A 69 -12.65 -4.14 14.27
C TRP A 69 -13.18 -4.53 15.66
N SER A 70 -12.90 -5.76 16.07
CA SER A 70 -13.16 -6.23 17.43
C SER A 70 -11.98 -5.86 18.36
N LYS A 71 -12.21 -5.77 19.67
CA LYS A 71 -11.11 -5.74 20.66
C LYS A 71 -10.40 -7.10 20.65
N GLY A 72 -9.35 -7.22 19.85
CA GLY A 72 -8.51 -8.41 19.71
C GLY A 72 -7.64 -8.32 18.45
N ASP A 73 -6.76 -9.29 18.26
CA ASP A 73 -6.10 -9.47 16.97
C ASP A 73 -7.12 -10.03 15.98
N ASN A 74 -7.37 -9.30 14.89
CA ASN A 74 -8.23 -9.75 13.79
C ASN A 74 -7.54 -10.86 12.95
N SER A 75 -6.93 -11.83 13.63
CA SER A 75 -6.15 -12.92 13.03
C SER A 75 -6.97 -13.68 11.99
N VAL A 76 -8.22 -14.01 12.31
CA VAL A 76 -9.14 -14.70 11.38
C VAL A 76 -9.36 -13.91 10.08
N ALA A 77 -9.57 -12.59 10.18
CA ALA A 77 -9.79 -11.76 9.01
C ALA A 77 -8.51 -11.61 8.18
N ILE A 78 -7.35 -11.46 8.85
CA ILE A 78 -6.04 -11.43 8.22
C ILE A 78 -5.78 -12.76 7.49
N ASP A 79 -6.03 -13.89 8.15
CA ASP A 79 -5.82 -15.23 7.58
C ASP A 79 -6.72 -15.45 6.36
N LEU A 80 -7.98 -14.99 6.40
CA LEU A 80 -8.89 -15.07 5.27
C LEU A 80 -8.39 -14.25 4.07
N ILE A 81 -7.90 -13.03 4.30
CA ILE A 81 -7.29 -12.20 3.24
C ILE A 81 -6.03 -12.90 2.70
N VAL A 82 -5.16 -13.37 3.58
CA VAL A 82 -3.91 -14.05 3.21
C VAL A 82 -4.19 -15.32 2.41
N GLN A 83 -5.17 -16.12 2.82
CA GLN A 83 -5.58 -17.34 2.13
C GLN A 83 -6.20 -17.02 0.77
N HIS A 84 -7.03 -15.97 0.67
CA HIS A 84 -7.58 -15.52 -0.61
C HIS A 84 -6.46 -15.12 -1.58
N ILE A 85 -5.50 -14.30 -1.12
CA ILE A 85 -4.34 -13.89 -1.92
C ILE A 85 -3.50 -15.11 -2.31
N ARG A 86 -3.19 -16.01 -1.37
CA ARG A 86 -2.42 -17.25 -1.65
C ARG A 86 -3.14 -18.14 -2.65
N SER A 87 -4.45 -18.34 -2.51
CA SER A 87 -5.25 -19.13 -3.45
C SER A 87 -5.18 -18.52 -4.85
N LYS A 88 -5.35 -17.20 -4.98
CA LYS A 88 -5.24 -16.50 -6.26
C LYS A 88 -3.82 -16.58 -6.85
N LEU A 89 -2.79 -16.54 -6.02
CA LEU A 89 -1.39 -16.72 -6.45
C LEU A 89 -1.03 -18.18 -6.77
N SER A 90 -1.80 -19.16 -6.27
CA SER A 90 -1.56 -20.60 -6.47
C SER A 90 -2.32 -21.17 -7.66
N ASP A 91 -3.46 -20.56 -8.04
CA ASP A 91 -4.05 -20.74 -9.37
C ASP A 91 -2.97 -20.38 -10.40
N GLY A 92 -2.71 -21.28 -11.34
CA GLY A 92 -1.54 -21.29 -12.22
C GLY A 92 -1.21 -19.94 -12.86
N ASP A 93 0.09 -19.78 -13.17
CA ASP A 93 0.77 -18.58 -13.69
C ASP A 93 -0.16 -17.38 -13.91
N LEU A 94 -0.30 -16.51 -12.91
CA LEU A 94 -1.16 -15.31 -12.94
C LEU A 94 -0.98 -14.43 -14.19
N ARG A 95 0.14 -14.60 -14.92
CA ARG A 95 0.39 -14.04 -16.25
C ARG A 95 -0.65 -14.45 -17.29
N VAL A 96 -1.29 -15.61 -17.13
CA VAL A 96 -2.36 -16.13 -17.99
C VAL A 96 -3.66 -15.35 -17.77
N LEU A 97 -4.01 -15.09 -16.50
CA LEU A 97 -5.22 -14.34 -16.14
C LEU A 97 -5.05 -12.84 -16.35
N PHE A 98 -3.82 -12.34 -16.18
CA PHE A 98 -3.48 -10.94 -16.30
C PHE A 98 -2.35 -10.78 -17.32
N PRO A 99 -2.65 -10.60 -18.62
CA PRO A 99 -1.62 -10.49 -19.66
C PRO A 99 -0.66 -9.30 -19.46
N ASN A 100 -1.12 -8.28 -18.72
CA ASN A 100 -0.34 -7.11 -18.33
C ASN A 100 0.46 -7.30 -17.03
N LEU A 101 0.33 -8.43 -16.34
CA LEU A 101 1.11 -8.73 -15.14
C LEU A 101 2.53 -9.17 -15.54
N LYS A 102 3.51 -8.33 -15.20
CA LYS A 102 4.93 -8.64 -15.37
C LYS A 102 5.55 -8.95 -14.01
N LEU A 103 6.10 -10.15 -13.87
CA LEU A 103 6.78 -10.56 -12.65
C LEU A 103 8.25 -10.17 -12.70
N ILE A 104 8.69 -9.40 -11.71
CA ILE A 104 10.11 -9.11 -11.53
C ILE A 104 10.81 -10.39 -11.07
N PRO A 105 11.87 -10.84 -11.76
CA PRO A 105 12.64 -11.99 -11.33
C PRO A 105 13.22 -11.76 -9.93
N THR A 106 12.96 -12.69 -9.02
CA THR A 106 13.45 -12.60 -7.64
C THR A 106 14.85 -13.20 -7.54
N ASN A 107 15.79 -12.48 -6.94
CA ASN A 107 17.14 -12.95 -6.64
C ASN A 107 17.41 -12.96 -5.12
N PHE A 108 18.58 -13.47 -4.71
CA PHE A 108 18.95 -13.54 -3.28
C PHE A 108 18.93 -12.17 -2.60
N GLN A 109 19.31 -11.10 -3.29
CA GLN A 109 19.29 -9.74 -2.75
C GLN A 109 17.85 -9.27 -2.48
N VAL A 110 16.93 -9.44 -3.44
CA VAL A 110 15.51 -9.08 -3.26
C VAL A 110 14.89 -9.85 -2.11
N ARG A 111 15.18 -11.16 -2.00
CA ARG A 111 14.72 -11.98 -0.87
C ARG A 111 15.26 -11.46 0.46
N ALA A 112 16.56 -11.16 0.54
CA ALA A 112 17.16 -10.62 1.75
C ALA A 112 16.49 -9.30 2.17
N MET A 113 16.31 -8.36 1.24
CA MET A 113 15.62 -7.09 1.52
C MET A 113 14.19 -7.31 1.99
N GLN A 114 13.45 -8.21 1.33
CA GLN A 114 12.08 -8.58 1.76
C GLN A 114 12.04 -9.22 3.15
N THR A 115 13.06 -10.00 3.52
CA THR A 115 13.16 -10.57 4.87
C THR A 115 13.43 -9.47 5.90
N ILE A 116 14.35 -8.55 5.61
CA ILE A 116 14.71 -7.45 6.51
C ILE A 116 13.51 -6.57 6.81
N ILE A 117 12.75 -6.12 5.79
CA ILE A 117 11.56 -5.27 6.02
C ILE A 117 10.42 -5.97 6.79
N ARG A 118 10.46 -7.30 6.89
CA ARG A 118 9.50 -8.11 7.65
C ARG A 118 10.00 -8.46 9.05
N ASP A 119 11.22 -8.08 9.41
CA ASP A 119 11.75 -8.24 10.76
C ASP A 119 11.11 -7.19 11.69
N GLN A 120 10.44 -7.66 12.74
CA GLN A 120 9.84 -6.82 13.77
C GLN A 120 10.86 -5.95 14.53
N ARG A 121 12.16 -6.26 14.45
CA ARG A 121 13.24 -5.55 15.13
C ARG A 121 13.88 -4.44 14.27
N ILE A 122 13.42 -4.27 13.04
CA ILE A 122 14.01 -3.28 12.11
C ILE A 122 13.87 -1.85 12.65
N THR A 123 14.90 -1.02 12.44
CA THR A 123 14.81 0.41 12.75
C THR A 123 13.99 1.14 11.68
N GLY A 124 13.41 2.31 12.03
CA GLY A 124 12.67 3.12 11.05
C GLY A 124 13.54 3.59 9.88
N GLN A 125 14.82 3.89 10.11
CA GLN A 125 15.75 4.30 9.05
C GLN A 125 16.07 3.15 8.09
N ASP A 126 16.35 1.96 8.63
CA ASP A 126 16.60 0.77 7.82
C ASP A 126 15.37 0.38 7.01
N PHE A 127 14.18 0.46 7.63
CA PHE A 127 12.92 0.18 6.93
C PHE A 127 12.76 1.08 5.70
N VAL A 128 12.91 2.39 5.85
CA VAL A 128 12.83 3.34 4.73
C VAL A 128 13.88 3.01 3.67
N PHE A 129 15.13 2.78 4.07
CA PHE A 129 16.22 2.47 3.15
C PHE A 129 15.95 1.23 2.28
N TYR A 130 15.52 0.11 2.89
CA TYR A 130 15.27 -1.12 2.15
C TYR A 130 13.99 -1.07 1.32
N VAL A 131 12.96 -0.34 1.79
CA VAL A 131 11.74 -0.09 1.00
C VAL A 131 12.08 0.74 -0.24
N ASP A 132 12.80 1.85 -0.10
CA ASP A 132 13.21 2.68 -1.24
C ASP A 132 13.99 1.88 -2.27
N ARG A 133 14.86 0.98 -1.81
CA ARG A 133 15.64 0.10 -2.70
C ARG A 133 14.76 -0.91 -3.44
N LEU A 134 13.77 -1.50 -2.78
CA LEU A 134 12.79 -2.39 -3.43
C LEU A 134 11.90 -1.62 -4.41
N VAL A 135 11.42 -0.43 -4.04
CA VAL A 135 10.63 0.45 -4.91
C VAL A 135 11.43 0.80 -6.16
N ARG A 136 12.71 1.17 -6.01
CA ARG A 136 13.57 1.50 -7.14
C ARG A 136 13.70 0.34 -8.13
N LEU A 137 13.89 -0.89 -7.65
CA LEU A 137 13.92 -2.06 -8.53
C LEU A 137 12.61 -2.27 -9.29
N VAL A 138 11.47 -2.03 -8.63
CA VAL A 138 10.15 -2.10 -9.28
C VAL A 138 10.02 -1.04 -10.37
N VAL A 139 10.40 0.21 -10.07
CA VAL A 139 10.33 1.31 -11.04
C VAL A 139 11.28 1.08 -12.20
N GLU A 140 12.53 0.70 -11.96
CA GLU A 140 13.52 0.41 -13.02
C GLU A 140 13.03 -0.70 -13.95
N TYR A 141 12.47 -1.79 -13.39
CA TYR A 141 11.88 -2.85 -14.20
C TYR A 141 10.66 -2.37 -14.99
N ALA A 142 9.81 -1.53 -14.40
CA ALA A 142 8.64 -0.97 -15.07
C ALA A 142 9.02 -0.01 -16.22
N LEU A 143 10.06 0.81 -16.03
CA LEU A 143 10.58 1.71 -17.06
C LEU A 143 11.09 0.96 -18.30
N GLY A 144 11.56 -0.28 -18.13
CA GLY A 144 11.95 -1.15 -19.24
C GLY A 144 10.81 -1.53 -20.19
N PHE A 145 9.55 -1.34 -19.79
CA PHE A 145 8.38 -1.56 -20.66
C PHE A 145 7.89 -0.30 -21.36
N LEU A 146 8.47 0.87 -21.07
CA LEU A 146 8.15 2.08 -21.81
C LEU A 146 8.71 1.98 -23.24
N GLN A 147 7.98 2.54 -24.20
CA GLN A 147 8.46 2.62 -25.57
C GLN A 147 9.71 3.51 -25.61
N TYR A 148 10.85 2.91 -25.96
CA TYR A 148 12.11 3.63 -26.18
C TYR A 148 12.57 3.43 -27.62
N SER A 149 13.25 4.44 -28.17
CA SER A 149 13.94 4.38 -29.45
C SER A 149 15.44 4.51 -29.21
N GLU A 150 16.23 3.60 -29.79
CA GLU A 150 17.70 3.67 -29.73
C GLU A 150 18.15 5.01 -30.35
N LYS A 151 18.91 5.80 -29.59
CA LYS A 151 19.38 7.11 -30.02
C LYS A 151 20.88 7.19 -29.84
N VAL A 152 21.59 7.23 -30.96
CA VAL A 152 23.04 7.40 -30.94
C VAL A 152 23.36 8.83 -30.52
N VAL A 153 24.06 8.98 -29.41
CA VAL A 153 24.54 10.29 -28.93
C VAL A 153 26.02 10.42 -29.29
N SER A 154 26.34 11.47 -30.04
CA SER A 154 27.72 11.88 -30.31
C SER A 154 28.20 12.81 -29.20
N THR A 155 29.25 12.42 -28.49
CA THR A 155 29.90 13.27 -27.50
C THR A 155 30.71 14.38 -28.17
N SER A 156 31.10 15.40 -27.42
CA SER A 156 31.96 16.49 -27.91
C SER A 156 33.35 16.03 -28.38
N LYS A 157 33.75 14.79 -28.04
CA LYS A 157 34.98 14.15 -28.48
C LYS A 157 34.83 13.30 -29.75
N GLY A 158 33.62 13.22 -30.31
CA GLY A 158 33.33 12.42 -31.51
C GLY A 158 32.98 10.96 -31.23
N ASP A 159 33.07 10.51 -29.98
CA ASP A 159 32.69 9.15 -29.59
C ASP A 159 31.17 8.99 -29.68
N LYS A 160 30.73 7.90 -30.31
CA LYS A 160 29.31 7.54 -30.46
C LYS A 160 28.93 6.51 -29.41
N TYR A 161 27.96 6.86 -28.55
CA TYR A 161 27.32 5.91 -27.64
C TYR A 161 25.99 5.45 -28.24
N ARG A 162 25.79 4.14 -28.29
CA ARG A 162 24.50 3.49 -28.61
C ARG A 162 23.74 3.21 -27.33
#